data_AF-A0A936GR63-F1
#
_entry.id   AF-A0A936GR63-F1
#
_cell.length_a   1.000
_cell.length_b   1.000
_cell.length_c   1.000
_cell.angle_alpha   90.00
_cell.angle_beta   90.00
_cell.angle_gamma   90.00
#
_symmetry.space_group_name_H-M   'P 1'
#
loop_
_entity.id
_entity.type
_entity.pdbx_description
1 polymer ?
#
loop_
_entity_poly.entity_id
_entity_poly.type
_entity_poly.pdbx_seq_one_letter_code
_entity_poly.pdbx_strand_id
1 'polypeptide(L)'
;MVVFLLQQRGLPFLARMDGNQWPAVEAFLRSGLPETVITLPVSASAHRQAQAAGQTLTHKSLTLRLIEVILSTGHSEVLATTLTDRDIYPAQAFVELYHARWNIEEAFKVLKHRLYLEQFTGELPESIRQDIHAKIFTANLAEALAREAYDRLPEDKAAHYYPQPHLHSQLSENPAVRMADPTCAARPYFGTD
;
A
#
# COMPACT_ATOMS: atom_id res chain seq x y z
N MET A 1 18.47 -3.98 8.33
CA MET A 1 18.25 -5.38 8.80
C MET A 1 17.04 -6.02 8.13
N VAL A 2 15.81 -5.52 8.32
CA VAL A 2 14.56 -6.18 7.88
C VAL A 2 14.56 -6.55 6.39
N VAL A 3 14.91 -5.62 5.50
CA VAL A 3 14.95 -5.87 4.04
C VAL A 3 15.90 -7.01 3.63
N PHE A 4 17.02 -7.20 4.35
CA PHE A 4 17.94 -8.31 4.11
C PHE A 4 17.34 -9.65 4.53
N LEU A 5 16.59 -9.66 5.64
CA LEU A 5 15.91 -10.85 6.14
C LEU A 5 14.74 -11.28 5.24
N LEU A 6 14.00 -10.32 4.67
CA LEU A 6 12.94 -10.61 3.70
C LEU A 6 13.51 -11.26 2.44
N GLN A 7 14.60 -10.69 1.89
CA GLN A 7 15.29 -11.29 0.75
C GLN A 7 15.81 -12.70 1.08
N GLN A 8 16.41 -12.90 2.25
CA GLN A 8 16.90 -14.22 2.68
C GLN A 8 15.79 -15.27 2.79
N ARG A 9 14.56 -14.84 3.10
CA ARG A 9 13.38 -15.73 3.13
C ARG A 9 12.72 -15.91 1.77
N GLY A 10 13.25 -15.29 0.71
CA GLY A 10 12.64 -15.30 -0.62
C GLY A 10 11.30 -14.57 -0.68
N LEU A 11 11.03 -13.66 0.26
CA LEU A 11 9.78 -12.90 0.31
C LEU A 11 9.93 -11.61 -0.50
N PRO A 12 9.18 -11.44 -1.60
CA PRO A 12 9.19 -10.19 -2.34
C PRO A 12 8.55 -9.09 -1.50
N PHE A 13 9.07 -7.86 -1.63
CA PHE A 13 8.54 -6.73 -0.90
C PHE A 13 8.52 -5.46 -1.74
N LEU A 14 7.69 -4.51 -1.31
CA LEU A 14 7.69 -3.12 -1.76
C LEU A 14 7.76 -2.23 -0.52
N ALA A 15 8.71 -1.31 -0.48
CA ALA A 15 8.90 -0.41 0.64
C ALA A 15 9.13 1.01 0.13
N ARG A 16 8.52 2.00 0.79
CA ARG A 16 8.89 3.41 0.62
C ARG A 16 10.24 3.64 1.30
N MET A 17 11.12 4.37 0.64
CA MET A 17 12.40 4.78 1.19
C MET A 17 12.49 6.30 1.26
N ASP A 18 12.65 6.83 2.47
CA ASP A 18 12.89 8.26 2.66
C ASP A 18 14.29 8.60 2.12
N GLY A 19 14.34 9.54 1.17
CA GLY A 19 15.56 9.87 0.42
C GLY A 19 16.74 10.32 1.28
N ASN A 20 16.49 10.87 2.46
CA ASN A 20 17.51 11.50 3.30
C ASN A 20 18.40 10.52 4.08
N GLN A 21 18.04 9.24 4.19
CA GLN A 21 18.77 8.28 5.04
C GLN A 21 19.62 7.28 4.27
N TRP A 22 19.54 7.29 2.93
CA TRP A 22 20.20 6.29 2.08
C TRP A 22 20.97 6.97 0.95
N PRO A 23 22.32 6.96 0.99
CA PRO A 23 23.15 7.59 -0.06
C PRO A 23 22.85 7.07 -1.47
N ALA A 24 22.46 5.79 -1.59
CA ALA A 24 22.07 5.20 -2.87
C ALA A 24 20.74 5.75 -3.40
N VAL A 25 19.79 6.07 -2.52
CA VAL A 25 18.51 6.69 -2.89
C VAL A 25 18.72 8.16 -3.26
N GLU A 26 19.57 8.88 -2.53
CA GLU A 26 19.94 10.25 -2.87
C GLU A 26 20.67 10.32 -4.24
N ALA A 27 21.60 9.40 -4.49
CA ALA A 27 22.27 9.29 -5.79
C ALA A 27 21.28 8.97 -6.92
N PHE A 28 20.29 8.12 -6.66
CA PHE A 28 19.22 7.83 -7.60
C PHE A 28 18.35 9.06 -7.90
N LEU A 29 17.89 9.78 -6.88
CA LEU A 29 17.10 11.01 -7.06
C LEU A 29 17.87 12.08 -7.85
N ARG A 30 19.19 12.23 -7.61
CA ARG A 30 20.05 13.13 -8.40
C ARG A 30 20.25 12.70 -9.84
N SER A 31 20.08 11.41 -10.15
CA SER A 31 20.26 10.90 -11.51
C SER A 31 19.14 11.31 -12.46
N GLY A 32 17.95 11.65 -11.94
CA GLY A 32 16.77 11.98 -12.73
C GLY A 32 16.20 10.82 -13.54
N LEU A 33 16.62 9.57 -13.25
CA LEU A 33 16.09 8.38 -13.87
C LEU A 33 14.77 7.98 -13.18
N PRO A 34 13.75 7.51 -13.93
CA PRO A 34 12.49 7.08 -13.33
C PRO A 34 12.63 5.77 -12.53
N GLU A 35 13.61 4.94 -12.88
CA GLU A 35 13.92 3.71 -12.15
C GLU A 35 15.36 3.26 -12.34
N THR A 36 15.89 2.52 -11.37
CA THR A 36 17.22 1.92 -11.44
C THR A 36 17.27 0.62 -10.65
N VAL A 37 18.24 -0.24 -10.93
CA VAL A 37 18.52 -1.43 -10.10
C VAL A 37 19.87 -1.23 -9.43
N ILE A 38 19.89 -1.34 -8.11
CA ILE A 38 21.08 -1.20 -7.28
C ILE A 38 21.35 -2.49 -6.53
N THR A 39 22.62 -2.74 -6.25
CA THR A 39 23.06 -3.81 -5.35
C THR A 39 23.82 -3.20 -4.19
N LEU A 40 23.34 -3.46 -2.98
CA LEU A 40 23.90 -2.93 -1.75
C LEU A 40 24.55 -4.07 -0.95
N PRO A 41 25.80 -3.90 -0.48
CA PRO A 41 26.37 -4.86 0.46
C PRO A 41 25.62 -4.82 1.78
N VAL A 42 25.57 -5.96 2.49
CA VAL A 42 25.00 -5.97 3.83
C VAL A 42 25.88 -5.14 4.76
N SER A 43 25.30 -4.11 5.36
CA SER A 43 26.04 -3.23 6.27
C SER A 43 26.43 -3.94 7.57
N ALA A 44 27.54 -3.51 8.18
CA ALA A 44 27.97 -4.01 9.49
C ALA A 44 26.90 -3.78 10.57
N SER A 45 26.16 -2.66 10.48
CA SER A 45 25.02 -2.38 11.35
C SER A 45 23.91 -3.42 11.21
N ALA A 46 23.57 -3.80 9.97
CA ALA A 46 22.57 -4.84 9.72
C ALA A 46 22.96 -6.20 10.28
N HIS A 47 24.25 -6.59 10.19
CA HIS A 47 24.77 -7.81 10.82
C HIS A 47 24.61 -7.77 12.35
N ARG A 48 25.05 -6.69 13.00
CA ARG A 48 24.93 -6.52 14.46
C ARG A 48 23.48 -6.62 14.92
N GLN A 49 22.57 -5.95 14.20
CA GLN A 49 21.14 -5.94 14.53
C GLN A 49 20.49 -7.32 14.34
N ALA A 50 20.88 -8.06 13.29
CA ALA A 50 20.41 -9.42 13.08
C ALA A 50 20.91 -10.38 14.16
N GLN A 51 22.20 -10.30 14.52
CA GLN A 51 22.78 -11.12 15.59
C GLN A 51 22.12 -10.86 16.94
N ALA A 52 21.88 -9.59 17.28
CA ALA A 52 21.15 -9.21 18.49
C ALA A 52 19.71 -9.78 18.53
N ALA A 53 19.09 -9.97 17.36
CA ALA A 53 17.79 -10.60 17.20
C ALA A 53 17.85 -12.14 17.05
N GLY A 54 19.02 -12.76 17.26
CA GLY A 54 19.22 -14.21 17.12
C GLY A 54 19.13 -14.71 15.67
N GLN A 55 19.31 -13.84 14.68
CA GLN A 55 19.27 -14.18 13.25
C GLN A 55 20.64 -14.03 12.59
N THR A 56 20.94 -14.93 11.66
CA THR A 56 22.17 -14.88 10.85
C THR A 56 21.82 -14.46 9.43
N LEU A 57 22.45 -13.37 8.96
CA LEU A 57 22.36 -12.95 7.57
C LEU A 57 23.29 -13.82 6.72
N THR A 58 22.75 -14.57 5.77
CA THR A 58 23.53 -15.46 4.89
C THR A 58 23.92 -14.78 3.58
N HIS A 59 23.10 -13.85 3.09
CA HIS A 59 23.39 -13.09 1.88
C HIS A 59 24.44 -12.01 2.15
N LYS A 60 25.33 -11.81 1.18
CA LYS A 60 26.38 -10.77 1.22
C LYS A 60 25.91 -9.42 0.65
N SER A 61 24.86 -9.44 -0.15
CA SER A 61 24.29 -8.25 -0.78
C SER A 61 22.77 -8.36 -0.94
N LEU A 62 22.14 -7.21 -1.13
CA LEU A 62 20.72 -7.01 -1.39
C LEU A 62 20.58 -6.30 -2.72
N THR A 63 19.82 -6.87 -3.64
CA THR A 63 19.53 -6.24 -4.93
C THR A 63 18.12 -5.67 -4.89
N LEU A 64 18.00 -4.38 -5.21
CA LEU A 64 16.75 -3.63 -5.18
C LEU A 64 16.56 -2.89 -6.50
N ARG A 65 15.34 -2.89 -6.99
CA ARG A 65 14.88 -1.89 -7.96
C ARG A 65 14.33 -0.69 -7.18
N LEU A 66 14.83 0.48 -7.52
CA LEU A 66 14.30 1.77 -7.08
C LEU A 66 13.42 2.34 -8.18
N ILE A 67 12.27 2.88 -7.79
CA ILE A 67 11.28 3.48 -8.68
C ILE A 67 10.92 4.85 -8.09
N GLU A 68 11.05 5.89 -8.89
CA GLU A 68 10.63 7.24 -8.52
C GLU A 68 9.11 7.39 -8.69
N VAL A 69 8.47 7.98 -7.68
CA VAL A 69 7.05 8.30 -7.68
C VAL A 69 6.89 9.79 -7.41
N ILE A 70 6.36 10.51 -8.37
CA ILE A 70 6.08 11.94 -8.23
C ILE A 70 4.69 12.08 -7.62
N LEU A 71 4.61 12.67 -6.44
CA LEU A 71 3.33 12.94 -5.77
C LEU A 71 2.63 14.15 -6.41
N SER A 72 1.32 14.25 -6.21
CA SER A 72 0.52 15.41 -6.63
C SER A 72 0.97 16.73 -6.01
N THR A 73 1.71 16.67 -4.89
CA THR A 73 2.33 17.82 -4.22
C THR A 73 3.61 18.31 -4.91
N GLY A 74 4.12 17.60 -5.91
CA GLY A 74 5.39 17.90 -6.59
C GLY A 74 6.63 17.34 -5.89
N HIS A 75 6.47 16.62 -4.77
CA HIS A 75 7.56 15.93 -4.10
C HIS A 75 7.80 14.54 -4.74
N SER A 76 9.06 14.18 -4.93
CA SER A 76 9.46 12.83 -5.34
C SER A 76 9.64 11.91 -4.14
N GLU A 77 9.04 10.74 -4.21
CA GLU A 77 9.22 9.62 -3.30
C GLU A 77 9.91 8.47 -4.02
N VAL A 78 10.59 7.59 -3.28
CA VAL A 78 11.24 6.42 -3.86
C VAL A 78 10.65 5.14 -3.28
N LEU A 79 10.25 4.24 -4.17
CA LEU A 79 9.87 2.88 -3.83
C LEU A 79 11.02 1.92 -4.11
N ALA A 80 11.28 1.01 -3.19
CA ALA A 80 12.25 -0.06 -3.32
C ALA A 80 11.56 -1.41 -3.33
N THR A 81 11.92 -2.26 -4.29
CA THR A 81 11.39 -3.62 -4.40
C THR A 81 12.49 -4.61 -4.79
N THR A 82 12.32 -5.87 -4.36
CA THR A 82 13.14 -7.01 -4.84
C THR A 82 12.66 -7.57 -6.18
N LEU A 83 11.51 -7.10 -6.70
CA LEU A 83 10.98 -7.47 -8.00
C LEU A 83 11.68 -6.66 -9.11
N THR A 84 12.77 -7.20 -9.64
CA THR A 84 13.65 -6.48 -10.58
C THR A 84 13.31 -6.65 -12.06
N ASP A 85 12.49 -7.65 -12.40
CA ASP A 85 12.06 -7.90 -13.78
C ASP A 85 11.08 -6.81 -14.23
N ARG A 86 11.45 -6.06 -15.28
CA ARG A 86 10.68 -4.91 -15.77
C ARG A 86 9.53 -5.32 -16.69
N ASP A 87 9.65 -6.46 -17.35
CA ASP A 87 8.65 -6.97 -18.29
C ASP A 87 7.50 -7.61 -17.52
N ILE A 88 7.82 -8.34 -16.44
CA ILE A 88 6.82 -8.96 -15.56
C ILE A 88 6.22 -7.93 -14.60
N TYR A 89 7.02 -6.98 -14.11
CA TYR A 89 6.59 -6.00 -13.11
C TYR A 89 6.82 -4.56 -13.61
N PRO A 90 5.86 -3.95 -14.32
CA PRO A 90 6.00 -2.58 -14.81
C PRO A 90 6.00 -1.57 -13.65
N ALA A 91 6.78 -0.49 -13.79
CA ALA A 91 6.91 0.56 -12.76
C ALA A 91 5.56 1.16 -12.35
N GLN A 92 4.67 1.34 -13.32
CA GLN A 92 3.33 1.89 -13.12
C GLN A 92 2.48 1.08 -12.12
N ALA A 93 2.61 -0.24 -12.11
CA ALA A 93 1.88 -1.08 -11.16
C ALA A 93 2.29 -0.80 -9.70
N PHE A 94 3.56 -0.46 -9.46
CA PHE A 94 4.04 -0.10 -8.12
C PHE A 94 3.54 1.28 -7.69
N VAL A 95 3.45 2.23 -8.62
CA VAL A 95 2.85 3.55 -8.39
C VAL A 95 1.39 3.40 -7.96
N GLU A 96 0.60 2.61 -8.70
CA GLU A 96 -0.80 2.34 -8.37
C GLU A 96 -0.96 1.64 -7.02
N LEU A 97 -0.14 0.63 -6.73
CA LEU A 97 -0.11 -0.03 -5.42
C LEU A 97 0.23 0.93 -4.28
N TYR A 98 1.16 1.86 -4.51
CA TYR A 98 1.53 2.86 -3.51
C TYR A 98 0.40 3.86 -3.26
N HIS A 99 -0.32 4.27 -4.29
CA HIS A 99 -1.52 5.11 -4.13
C HIS A 99 -2.65 4.36 -3.43
N ALA A 100 -2.87 3.07 -3.72
CA ALA A 100 -3.85 2.25 -3.02
C ALA A 100 -3.58 2.17 -1.52
N ARG A 101 -2.30 2.08 -1.12
CA ARG A 101 -1.88 2.10 0.28
C ARG A 101 -2.24 3.42 0.98
N TRP A 102 -2.13 4.56 0.31
CA TRP A 102 -2.47 5.87 0.89
C TRP A 102 -3.94 5.94 1.32
N ASN A 103 -4.84 5.34 0.54
CA ASN A 103 -6.27 5.32 0.87
C ASN A 103 -6.55 4.62 2.21
N ILE A 104 -5.77 3.59 2.54
CA ILE A 104 -5.87 2.90 3.84
C ILE A 104 -5.47 3.83 4.99
N GLU A 105 -4.43 4.64 4.81
CA GLU A 105 -4.03 5.64 5.82
C GLU A 105 -5.12 6.69 6.05
N GLU A 106 -5.77 7.15 4.98
CA GLU A 106 -6.93 8.05 5.10
C GLU A 106 -8.11 7.38 5.80
N ALA A 107 -8.38 6.10 5.52
CA ALA A 107 -9.39 5.33 6.24
C ALA A 107 -9.09 5.25 7.74
N PHE A 108 -7.83 4.97 8.11
CA PHE A 108 -7.42 4.99 9.52
C PHE A 108 -7.58 6.37 10.16
N LYS A 109 -7.28 7.46 9.43
CA LYS A 109 -7.52 8.82 9.93
C LYS A 109 -9.00 9.06 10.22
N VAL A 110 -9.90 8.62 9.35
CA VAL A 110 -11.35 8.72 9.57
C VAL A 110 -11.78 7.91 10.79
N LEU A 111 -11.37 6.65 10.88
CA LEU A 111 -11.71 5.80 12.03
C LEU A 111 -11.20 6.41 13.35
N LYS A 112 -9.94 6.84 13.40
CA LYS A 112 -9.33 7.37 14.61
C LYS A 112 -9.86 8.75 14.99
N HIS A 113 -9.95 9.68 14.04
CA HIS A 113 -10.26 11.08 14.35
C HIS A 113 -11.75 11.43 14.27
N ARG A 114 -12.50 10.83 13.33
CA ARG A 114 -13.94 11.13 13.18
C ARG A 114 -14.82 10.20 13.99
N LEU A 115 -14.45 8.91 14.06
CA LEU A 115 -15.20 7.91 14.84
C LEU A 115 -14.59 7.64 16.21
N TYR A 116 -13.52 8.36 16.57
CA TYR A 116 -12.84 8.23 17.87
C TYR A 116 -12.55 6.77 18.21
N LEU A 117 -12.02 5.98 17.25
CA LEU A 117 -11.85 4.52 17.40
C LEU A 117 -11.17 4.13 18.72
N GLU A 118 -10.22 4.94 19.17
CA GLU A 118 -9.39 4.72 20.36
C GLU A 118 -10.06 5.15 21.68
N GLN A 119 -11.25 5.75 21.63
CA GLN A 119 -12.05 6.12 22.81
C GLN A 119 -12.99 4.99 23.20
N PHE A 120 -12.58 4.15 24.14
CA PHE A 120 -13.35 3.00 24.60
C PHE A 120 -14.32 3.37 25.73
N THR A 121 -15.47 2.69 25.75
CA THR A 121 -16.52 2.80 26.77
C THR A 121 -16.23 1.95 28.00
N GLY A 122 -15.28 1.01 27.91
CA GLY A 122 -14.85 0.16 29.02
C GLY A 122 -13.42 -0.35 28.86
N GLU A 123 -12.88 -0.91 29.95
CA GLU A 123 -11.49 -1.39 30.03
C GLU A 123 -11.36 -2.90 29.82
N LEU A 124 -12.49 -3.62 29.84
CA LEU A 124 -12.48 -5.06 29.62
C LEU A 124 -12.15 -5.38 28.15
N PRO A 125 -11.34 -6.41 27.87
CA PRO A 125 -10.99 -6.79 26.50
C PRO A 125 -12.20 -7.01 25.58
N GLU A 126 -13.32 -7.48 26.15
CA GLU A 126 -14.56 -7.69 25.41
C GLU A 126 -15.26 -6.37 25.04
N SER A 127 -15.36 -5.44 25.99
CA SER A 127 -15.90 -4.09 25.72
C SER A 127 -15.10 -3.36 24.66
N ILE A 128 -13.76 -3.46 24.71
CA ILE A 128 -12.86 -2.88 23.70
C ILE A 128 -13.13 -3.49 22.31
N ARG A 129 -13.27 -4.82 22.22
CA ARG A 129 -13.59 -5.49 20.94
C ARG A 129 -14.93 -5.03 20.39
N GLN A 130 -15.96 -4.97 21.24
CA GLN A 130 -17.31 -4.55 20.86
C GLN A 130 -17.32 -3.11 20.32
N ASP A 131 -16.63 -2.18 20.99
CA ASP A 131 -16.50 -0.80 20.52
C ASP A 131 -15.82 -0.70 19.16
N ILE A 132 -14.73 -1.45 18.96
CA ILE A 132 -14.03 -1.50 17.68
C ILE A 132 -14.97 -2.01 16.58
N HIS A 133 -15.67 -3.12 16.82
CA HIS A 133 -16.60 -3.70 15.85
C HIS A 133 -17.76 -2.76 15.54
N ALA A 134 -18.36 -2.13 16.54
CA ALA A 134 -19.47 -1.20 16.36
C ALA A 134 -19.06 0.02 15.53
N LYS A 135 -17.87 0.59 15.79
CA LYS A 135 -17.37 1.75 15.05
C LYS A 135 -17.00 1.40 13.61
N ILE A 136 -16.35 0.26 13.37
CA ILE A 136 -16.05 -0.22 12.00
C ILE A 136 -17.35 -0.49 11.24
N PHE A 137 -18.34 -1.15 11.87
CA PHE A 137 -19.64 -1.40 11.26
C PHE A 137 -20.34 -0.09 10.89
N THR A 138 -20.33 0.90 11.79
CA THR A 138 -20.92 2.23 11.55
C THR A 138 -20.23 2.93 10.39
N ALA A 139 -18.90 2.87 10.31
CA ALA A 139 -18.12 3.42 9.19
C ALA A 139 -18.55 2.79 7.85
N ASN A 140 -18.64 1.46 7.81
CA ASN A 140 -19.01 0.72 6.61
C ASN A 140 -20.45 0.99 6.19
N LEU A 141 -21.38 1.10 7.14
CA LEU A 141 -22.77 1.43 6.87
C LEU A 141 -22.91 2.86 6.32
N ALA A 142 -22.22 3.82 6.93
CA ALA A 142 -22.21 5.21 6.44
C ALA A 142 -21.65 5.30 5.02
N GLU A 143 -20.55 4.58 4.73
CA GLU A 143 -19.97 4.51 3.38
C GLU A 143 -20.95 3.89 2.36
N ALA A 144 -21.63 2.80 2.74
CA ALA A 144 -22.59 2.14 1.86
C ALA A 144 -23.77 3.07 1.50
N LEU A 145 -24.31 3.79 2.48
CA LEU A 145 -25.39 4.77 2.28
C LEU A 145 -24.92 5.97 1.47
N ALA A 146 -23.71 6.48 1.75
CA ALA A 146 -23.13 7.60 1.00
C ALA A 146 -22.93 7.24 -0.48
N ARG A 147 -22.45 6.03 -0.77
CA ARG A 147 -22.30 5.53 -2.13
C ARG A 147 -23.64 5.40 -2.84
N GLU A 148 -24.64 4.81 -2.20
CA GLU A 148 -25.98 4.70 -2.79
C GLU A 148 -26.60 6.07 -3.11
N ALA A 149 -26.37 7.06 -2.24
CA ALA A 149 -26.78 8.44 -2.51
C ALA A 149 -25.99 9.07 -3.66
N TYR A 150 -24.68 8.81 -3.73
CA TYR A 150 -23.80 9.30 -4.79
C TYR A 150 -24.17 8.74 -6.17
N ASP A 151 -24.44 7.44 -6.28
CA ASP A 151 -24.82 6.78 -7.54
C ASP A 151 -26.14 7.33 -8.12
N ARG A 152 -26.93 8.03 -7.30
CA ARG A 152 -28.18 8.70 -7.71
C ARG A 152 -28.01 10.18 -8.02
N LEU A 153 -26.80 10.74 -7.89
CA LEU A 153 -26.56 12.14 -8.21
C LEU A 153 -26.58 12.37 -9.72
N PRO A 154 -27.17 13.49 -10.18
CA PRO A 154 -26.96 14.00 -11.53
C PRO A 154 -25.46 14.21 -11.82
N GLU A 155 -25.02 13.96 -13.07
CA GLU A 155 -23.61 14.04 -13.47
C GLU A 155 -22.96 15.40 -13.17
N ASP A 156 -23.73 16.49 -13.32
CA ASP A 156 -23.30 17.86 -13.00
C ASP A 156 -22.98 18.04 -11.51
N LYS A 157 -23.66 17.30 -10.63
CA LYS A 157 -23.43 17.35 -9.18
C LYS A 157 -22.39 16.33 -8.72
N ALA A 158 -22.33 15.16 -9.38
CA ALA A 158 -21.34 14.13 -9.10
C ALA A 158 -19.91 14.66 -9.31
N ALA A 159 -19.68 15.46 -10.35
CA ALA A 159 -18.38 16.08 -10.62
C ALA A 159 -17.86 17.00 -9.49
N HIS A 160 -18.76 17.51 -8.64
CA HIS A 160 -18.43 18.38 -7.51
C HIS A 160 -18.38 17.65 -6.16
N TYR A 161 -18.80 16.39 -6.13
CA TYR A 161 -18.83 15.58 -4.92
C TYR A 161 -17.93 14.36 -5.12
N TYR A 162 -16.74 14.37 -4.53
CA TYR A 162 -15.96 13.14 -4.44
C TYR A 162 -16.42 12.41 -3.16
N PRO A 163 -17.19 11.31 -3.25
CA PRO A 163 -17.42 10.48 -2.08
C PRO A 163 -16.04 10.08 -1.62
N GLN A 164 -15.69 10.41 -0.37
CA GLN A 164 -14.37 10.06 0.10
C GLN A 164 -14.21 8.53 -0.06
N PRO A 165 -13.23 8.03 -0.82
CA PRO A 165 -13.21 6.63 -1.24
C PRO A 165 -12.30 5.87 -0.28
N HIS A 166 -12.82 5.43 0.87
CA HIS A 166 -11.90 5.00 1.94
C HIS A 166 -11.83 3.49 2.11
N LEU A 167 -12.81 2.71 1.63
CA LEU A 167 -12.78 1.27 1.96
C LEU A 167 -13.26 0.32 0.86
N HIS A 168 -14.30 0.67 0.10
CA HIS A 168 -14.97 -0.32 -0.76
C HIS A 168 -14.73 -0.19 -2.27
N SER A 169 -14.29 0.97 -2.78
CA SER A 169 -13.98 1.12 -4.22
C SER A 169 -12.93 0.10 -4.68
N GLN A 170 -12.04 -0.32 -3.77
CA GLN A 170 -10.99 -1.28 -4.08
C GLN A 170 -11.40 -2.76 -4.00
N LEU A 171 -12.45 -3.16 -3.28
CA LEU A 171 -12.86 -4.56 -3.29
C LEU A 171 -13.50 -4.98 -4.62
N SER A 172 -14.16 -4.03 -5.32
CA SER A 172 -14.74 -4.27 -6.65
C SER A 172 -13.74 -4.09 -7.80
N GLU A 173 -12.70 -3.28 -7.61
CA GLU A 173 -11.71 -2.94 -8.64
C GLU A 173 -10.39 -3.69 -8.51
N ASN A 174 -10.14 -4.39 -7.40
CA ASN A 174 -8.95 -5.22 -7.25
C ASN A 174 -9.08 -6.55 -8.03
N PRO A 175 -8.25 -6.77 -9.08
CA PRO A 175 -8.33 -7.98 -9.90
C PRO A 175 -8.01 -9.26 -9.12
N ALA A 176 -7.28 -9.19 -8.01
CA ALA A 176 -6.99 -10.36 -7.16
C ALA A 176 -8.21 -10.85 -6.36
N VAL A 177 -9.18 -9.97 -6.08
CA VAL A 177 -10.42 -10.31 -5.35
C VAL A 177 -11.47 -10.88 -6.31
N ARG A 178 -11.51 -10.42 -7.57
CA ARG A 178 -12.40 -10.98 -8.61
C ARG A 178 -12.13 -12.44 -8.95
N MET A 179 -10.89 -12.91 -8.81
CA MET A 179 -10.52 -14.32 -9.04
C MET A 179 -10.95 -15.27 -7.92
N ALA A 180 -11.31 -14.75 -6.74
CA ALA A 180 -11.73 -15.55 -5.59
C ALA A 180 -13.25 -15.76 -5.51
N ASP A 181 -14.02 -15.18 -6.45
CA ASP A 181 -15.47 -15.35 -6.52
C ASP A 181 -15.82 -16.47 -7.53
N PRO A 182 -16.24 -17.67 -7.06
CA PRO A 182 -16.59 -18.78 -7.95
C PRO A 182 -17.83 -18.52 -8.81
N THR A 183 -18.55 -17.41 -8.59
CA THR A 183 -19.70 -17.03 -9.43
C THR A 183 -19.34 -16.16 -10.64
N CYS A 184 -18.10 -15.67 -10.74
CA CYS A 184 -17.64 -14.79 -11.82
C CYS A 184 -17.03 -15.53 -13.04
N ALA A 185 -17.05 -16.87 -13.05
CA ALA A 185 -16.42 -17.70 -14.09
C ALA A 185 -17.21 -17.81 -15.42
N ALA A 186 -18.29 -17.05 -15.62
CA ALA A 186 -19.18 -17.26 -16.76
C ALA A 186 -19.66 -15.97 -17.43
N ARG A 187 -18.75 -15.13 -17.94
CA ARG A 187 -19.06 -14.28 -19.10
C ARG A 187 -17.86 -14.22 -20.06
N PRO A 188 -18.01 -14.69 -21.31
CA PRO A 188 -16.93 -14.61 -22.30
C PRO A 188 -16.69 -13.16 -22.70
N TYR A 189 -15.42 -12.76 -22.71
CA TYR A 189 -14.93 -11.56 -23.37
C TYR A 189 -15.23 -11.69 -24.86
N PHE A 190 -16.17 -10.92 -25.38
CA PHE A 190 -16.28 -10.65 -26.81
C PHE A 190 -15.99 -9.17 -27.03
N GLY A 191 -14.84 -8.92 -27.67
CA GLY A 191 -14.63 -7.79 -28.55
C GLY A 191 -14.65 -8.30 -30.01
N THR A 192 -14.57 -7.33 -30.94
CA THR A 192 -14.63 -7.39 -32.43
C THR A 192 -16.08 -7.45 -32.96
N ASP A 193 -16.62 -6.46 -33.68
CA ASP A 193 -16.07 -5.33 -34.47
C ASP A 193 -16.82 -4.00 -34.23
#